data_AF-A0A1M7P7P2-F1
#
_entry.id   AF-A0A1M7P7P2-F1
#
_cell.length_a   1.000
_cell.length_b   1.000
_cell.length_c   1.000
_cell.angle_alpha   90.00
_cell.angle_beta   90.00
_cell.angle_gamma   90.00
#
_symmetry.space_group_name_H-M   'P 1'
#
loop_
_entity.id
_entity.type
_entity.pdbx_description
1 polymer ?
#
loop_
_entity_poly.entity_id
_entity_poly.type
_entity_poly.pdbx_seq_one_letter_code
_entity_poly.pdbx_strand_id
1 'polypeptide(L)'
;MDMFDDEAGSPPTEQLPIVDYNHLSGRTAESHFPSLGPDELADLLRYERAHRNRLPIIRSLTARLRRLRHEQDEETSRTGGYGPPLVVSRPDDAD
;
A
#
# COMPACT_ATOMS: atom_id res chain seq x y z
N MET A 1 6.09 -28.64 15.81
CA MET A 1 6.40 -27.26 16.24
C MET A 1 7.08 -26.65 15.04
N ASP A 2 6.28 -26.03 14.18
CA ASP A 2 6.71 -25.58 12.86
C ASP A 2 7.83 -24.54 12.98
N MET A 3 8.89 -24.81 12.23
CA MET A 3 9.92 -23.86 11.82
C MET A 3 9.22 -22.59 11.32
N PHE A 4 9.23 -21.54 12.13
CA PHE A 4 9.11 -20.19 11.60
C PHE A 4 10.44 -19.88 10.91
N ASP A 5 10.51 -20.31 9.65
CA ASP A 5 11.47 -19.88 8.65
C ASP A 5 11.30 -18.35 8.48
N ASP A 6 11.93 -17.59 9.37
CA ASP A 6 12.10 -16.12 9.27
C ASP A 6 13.59 -15.80 9.47
N GLU A 7 14.46 -16.67 8.95
CA GLU A 7 15.89 -16.41 8.72
C GLU A 7 16.15 -16.11 7.23
N ALA A 8 15.14 -15.68 6.48
CA ALA A 8 15.33 -15.09 5.17
C ALA A 8 15.79 -13.64 5.37
N GLY A 9 17.12 -13.46 5.41
CA GLY A 9 17.85 -12.21 5.61
C GLY A 9 17.06 -10.95 5.30
N SER A 10 16.84 -10.14 6.34
CA SER A 10 16.19 -8.84 6.18
C SER A 10 16.89 -8.04 5.08
N PRO A 11 16.15 -7.34 4.21
CA PRO A 11 16.77 -6.66 3.08
C PRO A 11 17.79 -5.64 3.59
N PRO A 12 19.02 -5.62 3.04
CA PRO A 12 19.99 -4.58 3.36
C PRO A 12 19.37 -3.20 3.13
N THR A 13 19.72 -2.24 3.97
CA THR A 13 19.20 -0.86 3.92
C THR A 13 19.40 -0.18 2.56
N GLU A 14 20.35 -0.67 1.75
CA GLU A 14 20.62 -0.23 0.37
C GLU A 14 19.53 -0.58 -0.64
N GLN A 15 18.61 -1.49 -0.30
CA GLN A 15 17.46 -1.85 -1.15
C GLN A 15 16.17 -1.12 -0.76
N LEU A 16 16.22 -0.21 0.22
CA LEU A 16 15.03 0.52 0.63
C LEU A 16 14.67 1.59 -0.42
N PRO A 17 13.38 1.77 -0.74
CA PRO A 17 12.93 2.75 -1.72
C PRO A 17 13.11 4.21 -1.25
N ILE A 18 13.45 4.40 0.03
CA ILE A 18 13.68 5.72 0.62
C ILE A 18 15.12 5.77 1.14
N VAL A 19 15.89 6.75 0.65
CA VAL A 19 17.26 7.03 1.10
C VAL A 19 17.24 7.45 2.57
N ASP A 20 18.19 6.92 3.37
CA ASP A 20 18.32 7.18 4.80
C ASP A 20 17.03 6.93 5.62
N TYR A 21 16.17 6.02 5.15
CA TYR A 21 14.87 5.74 5.78
C TYR A 21 14.98 5.45 7.28
N ASN A 22 16.01 4.71 7.68
CA ASN A 22 16.29 4.38 9.07
C ASN A 22 16.45 5.64 9.93
N HIS A 23 17.00 6.73 9.42
CA HIS A 23 17.22 7.98 10.15
C HIS A 23 16.01 8.91 10.14
N LEU A 24 15.03 8.67 9.27
CA LEU A 24 13.85 9.52 9.18
C LEU A 24 12.99 9.44 10.45
N SER A 25 12.37 10.58 10.77
CA SER A 25 11.30 10.64 11.75
C SER A 25 10.06 9.92 11.22
N GLY A 26 9.22 9.39 12.12
CA GLY A 26 8.02 8.66 11.68
C GLY A 26 7.10 9.49 10.80
N ARG A 27 6.90 10.77 11.14
CA ARG A 27 6.11 11.72 10.34
C ARG A 27 6.69 11.96 8.95
N THR A 28 8.01 12.06 8.84
CA THR A 28 8.69 12.22 7.54
C THR A 28 8.52 10.96 6.70
N ALA A 29 8.76 9.78 7.27
CA ALA A 29 8.56 8.50 6.61
C ALA A 29 7.13 8.35 6.08
N GLU A 30 6.12 8.65 6.91
CA GLU A 30 4.70 8.57 6.55
C GLU A 30 4.33 9.46 5.36
N SER A 31 5.05 10.58 5.16
CA SER A 31 4.79 11.50 4.04
C SER A 31 5.19 10.91 2.68
N HIS A 32 6.05 9.90 2.65
CA HIS A 32 6.47 9.21 1.42
C HIS A 32 5.54 8.07 1.02
N PHE A 33 4.83 7.45 1.97
CA PHE A 33 3.95 6.30 1.70
C PHE A 33 2.92 6.47 0.58
N PRO A 34 2.27 7.64 0.39
CA PRO A 34 1.32 7.80 -0.70
C PRO A 34 1.96 7.76 -2.09
N SER A 35 3.26 8.08 -2.21
CA SER A 35 4.01 8.07 -3.48
C SER A 35 4.60 6.70 -3.83
N LEU A 36 4.56 5.75 -2.89
CA LEU A 36 5.13 4.41 -3.07
C LEU A 36 4.07 3.40 -3.53
N GLY A 37 4.51 2.44 -4.35
CA GLY A 37 3.74 1.31 -4.81
C GLY A 37 3.56 0.21 -3.75
N PRO A 38 2.73 -0.81 -4.05
CA PRO A 38 2.46 -1.90 -3.11
C PRO A 38 3.72 -2.72 -2.78
N ASP A 39 4.60 -3.01 -3.74
CA ASP A 39 5.83 -3.77 -3.51
C ASP A 39 6.81 -2.99 -2.61
N GLU A 40 7.00 -1.71 -2.88
CA GLU A 40 7.86 -0.81 -2.10
C GLU A 40 7.38 -0.70 -0.64
N LEU A 41 6.06 -0.58 -0.43
CA LEU A 41 5.46 -0.55 0.91
C LEU A 41 5.61 -1.88 1.65
N ALA A 42 5.56 -3.02 0.94
CA ALA A 42 5.75 -4.34 1.51
C ALA A 42 7.21 -4.55 1.97
N ASP A 43 8.19 -4.07 1.19
CA ASP A 43 9.60 -4.10 1.57
C ASP A 43 9.89 -3.24 2.80
N LEU A 44 9.33 -2.02 2.86
CA LEU A 44 9.42 -1.18 4.06
C LEU A 44 8.80 -1.86 5.29
N LEU A 45 7.66 -2.55 5.13
CA LEU A 45 7.01 -3.25 6.23
C LEU A 45 7.87 -4.41 6.76
N ARG A 46 8.52 -5.17 5.87
CA ARG A 46 9.47 -6.23 6.26
C ARG A 46 10.66 -5.64 7.00
N TYR A 47 11.24 -4.57 6.47
CA TYR A 47 12.35 -3.86 7.12
C TYR A 47 11.98 -3.33 8.51
N GLU A 48 10.82 -2.67 8.64
CA GLU A 48 10.37 -2.11 9.90
C GLU A 48 10.10 -3.19 10.95
N ARG A 49 9.47 -4.31 10.58
CA ARG A 49 9.24 -5.42 11.51
C ARG A 49 10.54 -6.06 11.99
N ALA A 50 11.54 -6.15 11.12
CA ALA A 50 12.81 -6.78 11.45
C ALA A 50 13.79 -5.89 12.26
N HIS A 51 13.81 -4.58 12.00
CA HIS A 51 14.87 -3.71 12.55
C HIS A 51 14.40 -2.65 13.54
N ARG A 52 13.38 -1.87 13.18
CA ARG A 52 13.00 -0.65 13.93
C ARG A 52 11.80 -0.89 14.86
N ASN A 53 10.94 -1.84 14.49
CA ASN A 53 9.70 -2.21 15.15
C ASN A 53 8.82 -1.01 15.55
N ARG A 54 8.75 0.03 14.69
CA ARG A 54 7.94 1.22 14.97
C ARG A 54 6.48 0.90 14.68
N LEU A 55 5.76 0.47 15.71
CA LEU A 55 4.33 0.16 15.64
C LEU A 55 3.46 1.20 14.89
N PRO A 56 3.59 2.53 15.07
CA PRO A 56 2.81 3.48 14.27
C PRO A 56 3.07 3.35 12.77
N ILE A 57 4.34 3.18 12.36
CA ILE A 57 4.74 3.04 10.96
C ILE A 57 4.23 1.73 10.37
N ILE A 58 4.41 0.62 11.09
CA ILE A 58 3.93 -0.70 10.69
C ILE A 58 2.41 -0.67 10.44
N ARG A 59 1.65 0.01 11.32
CA ARG A 59 0.19 0.17 11.14
C ARG A 59 -0.15 1.01 9.92
N SER A 60 0.54 2.14 9.70
CA SER A 60 0.32 3.00 8.54
C SER A 60 0.62 2.28 7.22
N LEU A 61 1.74 1.54 7.14
CA LEU A 61 2.11 0.72 5.98
C LEU A 61 1.06 -0.37 5.70
N THR A 62 0.65 -1.10 6.74
CA THR A 62 -0.37 -2.16 6.63
C THR A 62 -1.71 -1.60 6.14
N ALA A 63 -2.13 -0.45 6.67
CA ALA A 63 -3.37 0.21 6.25
C ALA A 63 -3.32 0.66 4.79
N ARG A 64 -2.19 1.23 4.35
CA ARG A 64 -2.01 1.68 2.95
C ARG A 64 -2.02 0.51 1.98
N LEU A 65 -1.33 -0.60 2.29
CA LEU A 65 -1.34 -1.83 1.48
C LEU A 65 -2.75 -2.40 1.32
N ARG A 66 -3.53 -2.43 2.41
CA ARG A 66 -4.93 -2.89 2.36
C ARG A 66 -5.78 -2.00 1.45
N ARG A 67 -5.58 -0.68 1.52
CA ARG A 67 -6.28 0.27 0.65
C ARG A 67 -5.91 0.09 -0.81
N LEU A 68 -4.63 -0.05 -1.14
CA LEU A 68 -4.17 -0.30 -2.51
C LEU A 68 -4.76 -1.58 -3.10
N ARG A 69 -4.83 -2.66 -2.31
CA ARG A 69 -5.49 -3.91 -2.73
C ARG A 69 -6.97 -3.68 -3.05
N HIS A 70 -7.69 -2.98 -2.18
CA HIS A 70 -9.10 -2.65 -2.42
C HIS A 70 -9.28 -1.73 -3.64
N GLU A 71 -8.38 -0.77 -3.85
CA GLU A 71 -8.41 0.11 -5.02
C GLU A 71 -8.19 -0.68 -6.33
N GLN A 72 -7.33 -1.70 -6.30
CA GLN A 72 -7.12 -2.62 -7.43
C GLN A 72 -8.36 -3.50 -7.70
N ASP A 73 -8.99 -4.06 -6.66
CA ASP A 73 -10.27 -4.79 -6.78
C ASP A 73 -11.38 -3.90 -7.38
N GLU A 74 -11.47 -2.64 -6.94
CA GLU A 74 -12.44 -1.67 -7.47
C GLU A 74 -12.12 -1.24 -8.92
N GLU A 75 -10.84 -1.07 -9.26
CA GLU A 75 -10.41 -0.75 -10.63
C GLU A 75 -10.73 -1.91 -11.59
N THR A 76 -10.41 -3.16 -11.18
CA THR A 76 -10.76 -4.36 -11.96
C THR A 76 -12.28 -4.55 -12.06
N SER A 77 -13.06 -4.18 -11.04
CA SER A 77 -14.53 -4.18 -11.09
C SER A 77 -15.11 -3.05 -11.95
N ARG A 78 -14.43 -1.90 -12.02
CA ARG A 78 -14.79 -0.79 -12.94
C ARG A 78 -14.50 -1.13 -14.40
N THR A 79 -13.46 -1.90 -14.69
CA THR A 79 -13.18 -2.43 -16.05
C THR A 79 -13.99 -3.71 -16.34
N GLY A 80 -14.35 -4.47 -15.30
CA GLY A 80 -15.13 -5.70 -15.35
C GLY A 80 -16.56 -5.53 -14.83
N GLY A 81 -17.37 -4.72 -15.51
CA GLY A 81 -18.81 -5.00 -15.61
C GLY A 81 -19.73 -4.72 -14.42
N TYR A 82 -19.36 -3.94 -13.40
CA TYR A 82 -20.33 -3.43 -12.42
C TYR A 82 -20.05 -1.99 -12.00
N GLY A 83 -20.16 -1.05 -12.95
CA GLY A 83 -20.48 0.34 -12.61
C GLY A 83 -22.01 0.48 -12.44
N PRO A 84 -22.51 1.35 -11.53
CA PRO A 84 -23.93 1.69 -11.50
C PRO A 84 -24.36 2.15 -12.90
N PRO A 85 -25.60 1.86 -13.35
CA PRO A 85 -26.01 2.19 -14.71
C PRO A 85 -25.74 3.68 -14.94
N LEU A 86 -24.96 3.99 -15.97
CA LEU A 86 -24.91 5.33 -16.53
C LEU A 86 -26.38 5.69 -16.79
N VAL A 87 -26.93 6.57 -15.96
CA VAL A 87 -28.20 7.21 -16.26
C VAL A 87 -27.94 7.97 -17.56
N VAL A 88 -28.30 7.34 -18.67
CA VAL A 88 -28.40 8.05 -19.94
C VAL A 88 -29.60 8.97 -19.74
N SER A 89 -29.33 10.20 -19.31
CA SER A 89 -30.33 11.26 -19.39
C SER A 89 -30.56 11.49 -20.87
N ARG A 90 -31.56 10.78 -21.42
CA ARG A 90 -32.07 11.00 -22.77
C ARG A 90 -32.63 12.43 -22.79
N PRO A 91 -32.11 13.33 -23.62
CA PRO A 91 -32.78 14.59 -23.86
C PRO A 91 -33.99 14.30 -24.75
N ASP A 92 -35.02 15.13 -24.59
CA ASP A 92 -36.13 15.29 -25.54
C ASP A 92 -37.27 14.25 -25.47
N ASP A 93 -38.31 14.60 -24.72
CA ASP A 93 -39.69 14.48 -25.21
C ASP A 93 -40.39 15.79 -24.86
N ALA A 94 -40.46 16.65 -25.87
CA ALA A 94 -41.44 17.71 -25.96
C ALA A 94 -42.80 17.11 -26.36
N ASP A 95 -43.85 17.41 -25.60
CA ASP A 95 -45.20 17.72 -26.12
C ASP A 95 -45.96 18.55 -25.06
#